data_AF-X1R8M3-F1
#
_entry.id   AF-X1R8M3-F1
#
_cell.length_a   1.000
_cell.length_b   1.000
_cell.length_c   1.000
_cell.angle_alpha   90.00
_cell.angle_beta   90.00
_cell.angle_gamma   90.00
#
_symmetry.space_group_name_H-M   'P 1'
#
loop_
_entity.id
_entity.type
_entity.pdbx_description
1 polymer ?
#
loop_
_entity_poly.entity_id
_entity_poly.type
_entity_poly.pdbx_seq_one_letter_code
_entity_poly.pdbx_strand_id
1 'polypeptide(L)'
;DYSLADDDDEHPWTEEAGETKWYLYDLATEAIHEEPAEIVDIIRSTPETPRVCRIEKQTLSDIRKKVEKYIKNTYLKRVQAPVGIQPKLKAWMELAEK
;
A
#
# COMPACT_ATOMS: atom_id res chain seq x y z
N ASP A 1 14.01 44.87 -2.56
CA ASP A 1 13.54 43.88 -3.53
C ASP A 1 13.79 42.51 -2.92
N TYR A 2 12.86 42.07 -2.07
CA TYR A 2 12.92 40.76 -1.44
C TYR A 2 12.07 39.85 -2.31
N SER A 3 12.70 39.27 -3.32
CA SER A 3 12.13 38.13 -4.03
C SER A 3 11.95 37.02 -2.99
N LEU A 4 10.72 36.79 -2.57
CA LEU A 4 10.32 35.53 -1.96
C LEU A 4 10.70 34.45 -2.98
N ALA A 5 11.67 33.62 -2.64
CA ALA A 5 11.88 32.40 -3.38
C ALA A 5 10.57 31.62 -3.27
N ASP A 6 9.92 31.38 -4.40
CA ASP A 6 8.87 30.39 -4.50
C ASP A 6 9.50 29.05 -4.10
N ASP A 7 9.27 28.60 -2.86
CA ASP A 7 9.49 27.22 -2.38
C ASP A 7 8.42 26.30 -3.00
N ASP A 8 8.20 26.42 -4.32
CA ASP A 8 7.35 25.54 -5.11
C ASP A 8 8.29 24.57 -5.85
N ASP A 9 8.02 23.26 -5.77
CA ASP A 9 8.61 22.20 -6.62
C ASP A 9 9.97 21.53 -6.25
N GLU A 10 10.22 21.14 -4.99
CA GLU A 10 11.37 20.24 -4.68
C GLU A 10 11.03 18.82 -4.21
N HIS A 11 9.77 18.38 -4.33
CA HIS A 11 9.41 16.97 -4.20
C HIS A 11 8.77 16.44 -5.48
N PRO A 12 9.60 15.95 -6.44
CA PRO A 12 9.07 15.41 -7.67
C PRO A 12 8.23 14.17 -7.35
N TRP A 13 7.06 14.04 -7.98
CA TRP A 13 6.16 12.90 -7.86
C TRP A 13 6.74 11.64 -8.53
N THR A 14 7.85 11.14 -7.97
CA THR A 14 8.60 9.98 -8.44
C THR A 14 8.51 8.85 -7.42
N GLU A 15 8.82 7.64 -7.86
CA GLU A 15 8.91 6.49 -6.95
C GLU A 15 10.03 6.65 -5.91
N GLU A 16 11.13 7.30 -6.27
CA GLU A 16 12.32 7.46 -5.41
C GLU A 16 12.08 8.47 -4.28
N ALA A 17 11.31 9.53 -4.55
CA ALA A 17 10.88 10.49 -3.54
C ALA A 17 9.62 10.04 -2.79
N GLY A 18 8.98 8.96 -3.25
CA GLY A 18 7.75 8.43 -2.68
C GLY A 18 7.96 7.57 -1.42
N GLU A 19 6.88 7.38 -0.67
CA GLU A 19 6.88 6.51 0.50
C GLU A 19 6.55 5.05 0.13
N THR A 20 7.24 4.09 0.74
CA THR A 20 6.88 2.66 0.64
C THR A 20 6.15 2.22 1.89
N LYS A 21 4.94 1.67 1.72
CA LYS A 21 4.05 1.25 2.81
C LYS A 21 3.48 -0.15 2.58
N TRP A 22 3.21 -0.86 3.67
CA TRP A 22 2.46 -2.10 3.67
C TRP A 22 0.97 -1.83 3.84
N TYR A 23 0.16 -2.61 3.11
CA TYR A 23 -1.29 -2.62 3.21
C TYR A 23 -1.72 -4.07 3.40
N LEU A 24 -2.46 -4.37 4.47
CA LEU A 24 -3.02 -5.69 4.72
C LEU A 24 -4.53 -5.64 4.51
N TYR A 25 -5.03 -6.45 3.59
CA TYR A 25 -6.46 -6.61 3.36
C TYR A 25 -6.96 -7.85 4.11
N ASP A 26 -7.88 -7.65 5.04
CA ASP A 26 -8.53 -8.72 5.79
C ASP A 26 -9.72 -9.27 4.97
N LEU A 27 -9.65 -10.55 4.59
CA LEU A 27 -10.69 -11.23 3.83
C LEU A 27 -12.00 -11.43 4.62
N ALA A 28 -11.92 -11.52 5.95
CA ALA A 28 -13.08 -11.76 6.80
C ALA A 28 -13.89 -10.48 7.05
N THR A 29 -13.20 -9.35 7.26
CA THR A 29 -13.83 -8.07 7.59
C THR A 29 -13.88 -7.09 6.42
N GLU A 30 -13.15 -7.37 5.34
CA GLU A 30 -12.88 -6.44 4.23
C GLU A 30 -12.15 -5.14 4.66
N ALA A 31 -11.56 -5.11 5.86
CA ALA A 31 -10.78 -3.99 6.35
C ALA A 31 -9.41 -3.90 5.67
N ILE A 32 -8.87 -2.67 5.61
CA ILE A 32 -7.50 -2.39 5.16
C ILE A 32 -6.73 -1.81 6.34
N HIS A 33 -5.68 -2.52 6.76
CA HIS A 33 -4.75 -2.07 7.80
C HIS A 33 -3.52 -1.43 7.16
N GLU A 34 -3.12 -0.28 7.70
CA GLU A 34 -1.94 0.48 7.24
C GLU A 34 -0.83 0.57 8.30
N GLU A 35 -1.13 0.29 9.57
CA GLU A 35 -0.19 0.46 10.69
C GLU A 35 0.83 -0.69 10.69
N PRO A 36 2.14 -0.41 10.49
CA PRO A 36 3.17 -1.45 10.46
C PRO A 36 3.21 -2.32 11.72
N ALA A 37 2.94 -1.75 12.90
CA ALA A 37 2.89 -2.51 14.15
C ALA A 37 1.74 -3.52 14.18
N GLU A 38 0.57 -3.18 13.64
CA GLU A 38 -0.57 -4.12 13.52
C GLU A 38 -0.26 -5.21 12.48
N ILE A 39 0.29 -4.80 11.33
CA ILE A 39 0.57 -5.71 10.22
C ILE A 39 1.62 -6.75 10.61
N VAL A 40 2.69 -6.33 11.30
CA VAL A 40 3.80 -7.24 11.65
C VAL A 40 3.33 -8.38 12.56
N ASP A 41 2.40 -8.12 13.48
CA ASP A 41 1.88 -9.15 14.38
C ASP A 41 1.04 -10.20 13.64
N ILE A 42 0.41 -9.82 12.52
CA ILE A 42 -0.37 -10.71 11.67
C ILE A 42 0.54 -11.55 10.75
N ILE A 43 1.55 -10.94 10.14
CA ILE A 43 2.37 -11.59 9.09
C ILE A 43 3.56 -12.39 9.62
N ARG A 44 3.80 -12.40 10.93
CA ARG A 44 4.91 -13.16 11.55
C ARG A 44 4.75 -14.66 11.34
N SER A 45 5.82 -15.27 10.85
CA SER A 45 5.96 -16.70 10.59
C SER A 45 7.20 -17.26 11.29
N THR A 46 7.15 -18.53 11.65
CA THR A 46 8.31 -19.32 12.10
C THR A 46 8.89 -20.12 10.92
N PRO A 47 10.11 -20.68 11.03
CA PRO A 47 10.68 -21.53 9.97
C PRO A 47 9.80 -22.72 9.57
N GLU A 48 8.98 -23.21 10.49
CA GLU A 48 8.07 -24.34 10.30
C GLU A 48 6.72 -23.93 9.70
N THR A 49 6.46 -22.62 9.57
CA THR A 49 5.20 -22.12 8.98
C THR A 49 5.16 -22.49 7.50
N PRO A 50 4.21 -23.33 7.06
CA PRO A 50 4.18 -23.81 5.70
C PRO A 50 3.85 -22.68 4.72
N ARG A 51 4.55 -22.64 3.59
CA ARG A 51 4.19 -21.73 2.49
C ARG A 51 3.03 -22.34 1.70
N VAL A 52 1.88 -21.68 1.75
CA VAL A 52 0.64 -22.17 1.13
C VAL A 52 0.07 -21.10 0.20
N CYS A 53 -0.25 -21.51 -1.03
CA CYS A 53 -0.91 -20.67 -2.01
C CYS A 53 -2.28 -21.26 -2.37
N ARG A 54 -3.36 -20.66 -1.89
CA ARG A 54 -4.72 -21.21 -1.99
C ARG A 54 -5.75 -20.21 -2.50
N ILE A 55 -5.46 -18.91 -2.43
CA ILE A 55 -6.43 -17.91 -2.85
C ILE A 55 -6.45 -17.84 -4.38
N GLU A 56 -7.65 -17.78 -4.94
CA GLU A 56 -7.82 -17.67 -6.39
C GLU A 56 -7.20 -16.37 -6.93
N LYS A 57 -6.52 -16.47 -8.08
CA LYS A 57 -5.88 -15.31 -8.72
C LYS A 57 -6.86 -14.17 -8.99
N GLN A 58 -8.10 -14.48 -9.31
CA GLN A 58 -9.14 -13.48 -9.54
C GLN A 58 -9.43 -12.68 -8.26
N THR A 59 -9.59 -13.37 -7.13
CA THR A 59 -9.73 -12.75 -5.81
C THR A 59 -8.55 -11.86 -5.47
N LEU A 60 -7.30 -12.32 -5.68
CA LEU A 60 -6.11 -11.49 -5.45
C LEU A 60 -6.09 -10.23 -6.33
N SER A 61 -6.47 -10.36 -7.61
CA SER A 61 -6.58 -9.22 -8.54
C SER A 61 -7.62 -8.20 -8.10
N ASP A 62 -8.77 -8.66 -7.59
CA ASP A 62 -9.83 -7.79 -7.13
C ASP A 62 -9.50 -7.11 -5.81
N ILE A 63 -8.85 -7.81 -4.88
CA ILE A 63 -8.30 -7.21 -3.65
C ILE A 63 -7.29 -6.12 -4.00
N ARG A 64 -6.37 -6.39 -4.93
CA ARG A 64 -5.40 -5.39 -5.39
C ARG A 64 -6.09 -4.10 -5.87
N LYS A 65 -7.14 -4.22 -6.69
CA LYS A 65 -7.92 -3.05 -7.14
C LYS A 65 -8.58 -2.31 -5.98
N LYS A 66 -9.10 -3.03 -4.98
CA LYS A 66 -9.68 -2.42 -3.76
C LYS A 66 -8.62 -1.61 -3.00
N VAL A 67 -7.43 -2.18 -2.81
CA VAL A 67 -6.30 -1.51 -2.12
C VAL A 67 -5.79 -0.30 -2.92
N GLU A 68 -5.59 -0.42 -4.24
CA GLU A 68 -5.16 0.72 -5.08
C GLU A 68 -6.19 1.86 -5.05
N LYS A 69 -7.49 1.54 -5.10
CA LYS A 69 -8.58 2.51 -4.94
C LYS A 69 -8.56 3.16 -3.56
N TYR A 70 -8.28 2.39 -2.50
CA TYR A 70 -8.16 2.90 -1.15
C TYR A 70 -7.00 3.91 -1.04
N ILE A 71 -5.79 3.53 -1.47
CA ILE A 71 -4.60 4.41 -1.50
C ILE A 71 -4.87 5.71 -2.26
N LYS A 72 -5.57 5.62 -3.41
CA LYS A 72 -5.97 6.79 -4.18
C LYS A 72 -6.90 7.71 -3.39
N ASN A 73 -7.86 7.15 -2.66
CA ASN A 73 -8.86 7.91 -1.92
C ASN A 73 -8.39 8.41 -0.56
N THR A 74 -7.34 7.82 0.02
CA THR A 74 -6.77 8.21 1.31
C THR A 74 -5.48 9.00 1.11
N TYR A 75 -4.37 8.29 0.88
CA TYR A 75 -3.03 8.87 0.80
C TYR A 75 -2.91 9.91 -0.32
N LEU A 76 -3.16 9.52 -1.58
CA LEU A 76 -2.92 10.41 -2.73
C LEU A 76 -3.80 11.66 -2.70
N LYS A 77 -5.06 11.55 -2.26
CA LYS A 77 -5.91 12.72 -2.03
C LYS A 77 -5.37 13.62 -0.92
N ARG A 78 -4.93 13.04 0.20
CA ARG A 78 -4.39 13.81 1.35
C ARG A 78 -3.16 14.62 0.96
N VAL A 79 -2.28 14.07 0.13
CA VAL A 79 -1.07 14.76 -0.33
C VAL A 79 -1.30 15.57 -1.63
N GLN A 80 -2.54 15.67 -2.11
CA GLN A 80 -2.91 16.40 -3.33
C GLN A 80 -2.11 15.96 -4.57
N ALA A 81 -1.91 14.64 -4.73
CA ALA A 81 -1.16 14.10 -5.84
C ALA A 81 -1.77 14.48 -7.20
N PRO A 82 -0.95 14.84 -8.21
CA PRO A 82 -1.41 15.14 -9.55
C PRO A 82 -2.20 14.00 -10.19
N VAL A 83 -3.02 14.36 -11.17
CA VAL A 83 -3.77 13.38 -11.96
C VAL A 83 -2.81 12.46 -12.70
N GLY A 84 -3.05 11.15 -12.62
CA GLY A 84 -2.23 10.14 -13.30
C GLY A 84 -1.16 9.51 -12.42
N ILE A 85 -0.87 10.07 -11.24
CA ILE A 85 -0.01 9.41 -10.25
C ILE A 85 -0.73 8.17 -9.70
N GLN A 86 -0.04 7.04 -9.68
CA GLN A 86 -0.54 5.74 -9.24
C GLN A 86 0.46 5.09 -8.28
N PRO A 87 0.00 4.34 -7.27
CA PRO A 87 0.90 3.51 -6.47
C PRO A 87 1.51 2.39 -7.33
N LYS A 88 2.71 1.96 -6.97
CA LYS A 88 3.37 0.81 -7.60
C LYS A 88 3.50 -0.33 -6.61
N LEU A 89 3.01 -1.51 -7.02
CA LEU A 89 3.19 -2.73 -6.26
C LEU A 89 4.66 -3.18 -6.29
N LYS A 90 5.32 -3.19 -5.13
CA LYS A 90 6.70 -3.68 -4.97
C LYS A 90 6.75 -5.17 -4.66
N ALA A 91 5.87 -5.63 -3.77
CA ALA A 91 5.77 -7.01 -3.35
C ALA A 91 4.33 -7.37 -2.98
N TRP A 92 4.01 -8.67 -3.06
CA TRP A 92 2.71 -9.22 -2.68
C TRP A 92 2.92 -10.52 -1.92
N MET A 93 2.10 -10.75 -0.92
CA MET A 93 2.05 -11.98 -0.16
C MET A 93 0.60 -12.33 0.12
N GLU A 94 0.25 -13.60 -0.05
CA GLU A 94 -0.99 -14.13 0.47
C GLU A 94 -0.74 -14.73 1.86
N LEU A 95 -1.70 -14.58 2.76
CA LEU A 95 -1.67 -15.17 4.08
C LEU A 95 -2.63 -16.36 4.08
N ALA A 96 -2.10 -17.55 4.34
CA ALA A 96 -2.94 -18.68 4.69
C ALA A 96 -3.34 -18.55 6.16
N GLU A 97 -4.56 -18.94 6.52
CA GLU A 97 -4.92 -19.11 7.92
C GLU A 97 -3.90 -20.03 8.62
N LYS A 98 -3.60 -19.71 9.88
CA LYS A 98 -2.78 -20.55 10.74
C LYS A 98 -3.51 -21.85 11.09
#